data_AF-A0A2P5DEN9-F1
#
_entry.id   AF-A0A2P5DEN9-F1
#
_cell.length_a   1.000
_cell.length_b   1.000
_cell.length_c   1.000
_cell.angle_alpha   90.00
_cell.angle_beta   90.00
_cell.angle_gamma   90.00
#
_symmetry.space_group_name_H-M   'P 1'
#
loop_
_entity.id
_entity.type
_entity.pdbx_description
1 polymer ?
#
loop_
_entity_poly.entity_id
_entity_poly.type
_entity_poly.pdbx_seq_one_letter_code
_entity_poly.pdbx_strand_id
1 'polypeptide(L)'
;METLSCHTGIGAIIIDSNGAVCDALAARHQGQFGYSLETCLSILEGLKFSISKGLRISVVECTSSIAVNSIRNTFPLSTVSSFISDIRVMCNQLGN
;
A
#
# COMPACT_ATOMS: atom_id res chain seq x y z
N MET A 1 4.20 24.00 -24.16
CA MET A 1 4.75 22.63 -24.22
C MET A 1 4.30 21.95 -22.95
N GLU A 2 3.17 21.24 -22.99
CA GLU A 2 2.64 20.54 -21.82
C GLU A 2 3.48 19.28 -21.62
N THR A 3 4.32 19.28 -20.58
CA THR A 3 4.95 18.05 -20.10
C THR A 3 3.83 17.16 -19.57
N LEU A 4 3.50 16.08 -20.29
CA LEU A 4 2.69 14.99 -19.78
C LEU A 4 3.42 14.38 -18.58
N SER A 5 3.16 14.94 -17.40
CA SER A 5 3.65 14.40 -16.14
C SER A 5 3.04 13.01 -15.95
N CYS A 6 3.87 11.98 -16.00
CA CYS A 6 3.44 10.62 -15.70
C CYS A 6 3.06 10.54 -14.22
N HIS A 7 1.87 10.01 -13.96
CA HIS A 7 1.37 9.82 -12.61
C HIS A 7 0.83 8.41 -12.48
N THR A 8 1.18 7.77 -11.37
CA THR A 8 0.53 6.56 -10.90
C THR A 8 -0.57 6.96 -9.92
N GLY A 9 -1.79 6.50 -10.18
CA GLY A 9 -2.89 6.58 -9.20
C GLY A 9 -2.83 5.39 -8.25
N ILE A 10 -2.98 5.65 -6.95
CA ILE A 10 -3.13 4.62 -5.94
C ILE A 10 -4.43 4.83 -5.17
N GLY A 11 -4.97 3.74 -4.63
CA GLY A 11 -6.15 3.80 -3.79
C GLY A 11 -6.18 2.70 -2.73
N ALA A 12 -6.84 3.00 -1.62
CA ALA A 12 -7.10 2.05 -0.55
C ALA A 12 -8.52 2.28 -0.01
N ILE A 13 -9.19 1.21 0.39
CA ILE A 13 -10.50 1.26 1.05
C ILE A 13 -10.34 0.53 2.38
N ILE A 14 -10.81 1.16 3.46
CA ILE A 14 -10.85 0.54 4.78
C ILE A 14 -12.27 0.07 5.02
N ILE A 15 -12.40 -1.21 5.33
CA ILE A 15 -13.70 -1.89 5.51
C ILE A 15 -13.72 -2.48 6.92
N ASP A 16 -14.84 -2.33 7.64
CA ASP A 16 -15.03 -2.99 8.94
C ASP A 16 -15.34 -4.49 8.80
N SER A 17 -15.47 -5.17 9.93
CA SER A 17 -15.80 -6.60 9.97
C SER A 17 -17.19 -6.95 9.42
N ASN A 18 -18.06 -5.96 9.23
CA ASN A 18 -19.40 -6.14 8.67
C ASN A 18 -19.45 -5.85 7.16
N GLY A 19 -18.30 -5.52 6.55
CA GLY A 19 -18.23 -5.16 5.14
C GLY A 19 -18.59 -3.69 4.86
N ALA A 20 -18.75 -2.85 5.88
CA ALA A 20 -19.04 -1.43 5.71
C ALA A 20 -17.76 -0.63 5.46
N VAL A 21 -17.80 0.32 4.51
CA VAL A 21 -16.66 1.19 4.24
C VAL A 21 -16.53 2.21 5.37
N CYS A 22 -15.40 2.19 6.06
CA CYS A 22 -15.06 3.13 7.12
C CYS A 22 -14.40 4.40 6.56
N ASP A 23 -13.50 4.24 5.59
CA ASP A 23 -12.76 5.34 4.98
C ASP A 23 -12.15 4.91 3.63
N ALA A 24 -11.69 5.87 2.84
CA ALA A 24 -11.04 5.62 1.57
C ALA A 24 -9.93 6.65 1.26
N LEU A 25 -8.86 6.17 0.62
CA LEU A 25 -7.75 6.96 0.13
C LEU A 25 -7.73 6.91 -1.39
N ALA A 26 -7.53 8.07 -2.00
CA ALA A 26 -7.13 8.20 -3.39
C ALA A 26 -5.95 9.19 -3.46
N ALA A 27 -4.82 8.75 -4.00
CA ALA A 27 -3.63 9.56 -4.12
C ALA A 27 -2.98 9.40 -5.49
N ARG A 28 -2.18 10.39 -5.89
CA ARG A 28 -1.39 10.37 -7.12
C ARG A 28 0.08 10.54 -6.75
N HIS A 29 0.92 9.63 -7.22
CA HIS A 29 2.37 9.76 -7.12
C HIS A 29 2.93 10.15 -8.48
N GLN A 30 3.86 11.10 -8.45
CA GLN A 30 4.60 11.49 -9.65
C GLN A 30 5.55 10.35 -10.04
N GLY A 31 5.55 10.00 -11.33
CA GLY A 31 6.32 8.89 -11.86
C GLY A 31 5.44 7.82 -12.50
N GLN A 32 6.09 6.92 -13.21
CA GLN A 32 5.49 5.73 -13.77
C GLN A 32 6.19 4.54 -13.14
N PHE A 33 5.46 3.78 -12.33
CA PHE A 33 6.01 2.62 -11.62
C PHE A 33 5.52 1.33 -12.27
N GLY A 34 6.28 0.25 -12.11
CA GLY A 34 5.81 -1.08 -12.50
C GLY A 34 4.71 -1.58 -11.56
N TYR A 35 3.80 -2.41 -12.07
CA TYR A 35 2.62 -2.93 -11.36
C TYR A 35 2.91 -3.41 -9.91
N SER A 36 4.02 -4.11 -9.70
CA SER A 36 4.40 -4.59 -8.35
C SER A 36 4.73 -3.44 -7.39
N LEU A 37 5.42 -2.40 -7.87
CA LEU A 37 5.78 -1.24 -7.06
C LEU A 37 4.56 -0.36 -6.80
N GLU A 38 3.67 -0.18 -7.78
CA GLU A 38 2.39 0.52 -7.60
C GLU A 38 1.53 -0.14 -6.53
N THR A 39 1.52 -1.48 -6.50
CA THR A 39 0.76 -2.23 -5.49
C THR A 39 1.39 -2.07 -4.09
N CYS A 40 2.72 -2.19 -3.97
CA CYS A 40 3.40 -1.96 -2.70
C CYS A 40 3.19 -0.53 -2.18
N LEU A 41 3.26 0.48 -3.06
CA LEU A 41 2.97 1.87 -2.71
C LEU A 41 1.52 2.05 -2.25
N SER A 42 0.57 1.44 -2.94
CA SER A 42 -0.85 1.49 -2.55
C SER A 42 -1.07 0.91 -1.15
N ILE A 43 -0.43 -0.22 -0.83
CA ILE A 43 -0.48 -0.84 0.50
C ILE A 43 0.16 0.07 1.55
N LEU A 44 1.37 0.58 1.28
CA LEU A 44 2.10 1.47 2.18
C LEU A 44 1.28 2.71 2.55
N GLU A 45 0.74 3.40 1.55
CA GLU A 45 -0.04 4.63 1.75
C GLU A 45 -1.39 4.34 2.42
N GLY A 46 -2.04 3.22 2.09
CA GLY A 46 -3.24 2.76 2.81
C GLY A 46 -2.98 2.51 4.30
N LEU A 47 -1.83 1.91 4.65
CA LEU A 47 -1.43 1.68 6.04
C LEU A 47 -1.11 2.99 6.77
N LYS A 48 -0.33 3.89 6.17
CA LYS A 48 -0.07 5.23 6.72
C LYS A 48 -1.36 5.99 6.96
N PHE A 49 -2.28 5.96 6.01
CA PHE A 49 -3.59 6.57 6.13
C PHE A 49 -4.38 6.00 7.30
N SER A 50 -4.42 4.66 7.43
CA SER A 50 -5.07 3.98 8.55
C SER A 50 -4.49 4.40 9.90
N ILE A 51 -3.16 4.47 10.01
CA ILE A 51 -2.46 4.95 11.21
C ILE A 51 -2.86 6.40 11.51
N SER A 52 -2.87 7.28 10.50
CA SER A 52 -3.24 8.69 10.68
C SER A 52 -4.69 8.89 11.14
N LYS A 53 -5.56 7.91 10.86
CA LYS A 53 -6.97 7.88 11.28
C LYS A 53 -7.19 7.17 12.62
N GLY A 54 -6.13 6.61 13.23
CA GLY A 54 -6.24 5.82 14.46
C GLY A 54 -6.96 4.48 14.28
N LEU A 55 -6.99 3.96 13.05
CA LEU A 55 -7.66 2.70 12.71
C LEU A 55 -6.69 1.53 12.86
N ARG A 56 -7.19 0.41 13.42
CA ARG A 56 -6.46 -0.86 13.47
C ARG A 56 -6.83 -1.70 12.26
N ILE A 57 -5.81 -2.23 11.57
CA ILE A 57 -5.98 -3.05 10.37
C ILE A 57 -5.58 -4.49 10.70
N SER A 58 -6.54 -5.41 10.63
CA SER A 58 -6.30 -6.84 10.83
C SER A 58 -5.87 -7.54 9.54
N VAL A 59 -6.47 -7.17 8.40
CA VAL A 59 -6.24 -7.81 7.10
C VAL A 59 -6.00 -6.74 6.04
N VAL A 60 -5.00 -6.97 5.19
CA VAL A 60 -4.78 -6.20 3.96
C VAL A 60 -5.03 -7.12 2.77
N GLU A 61 -5.99 -6.75 1.93
CA GLU A 61 -6.31 -7.46 0.70
C GLU A 61 -5.76 -6.72 -0.51
N CYS A 62 -5.12 -7.43 -1.43
CA CYS A 62 -4.67 -6.87 -2.70
C CYS A 62 -4.77 -7.93 -3.80
N THR A 63 -5.05 -7.52 -5.03
CA THR A 63 -5.23 -8.41 -6.18
C THR A 63 -3.90 -8.91 -6.77
N SER A 64 -2.77 -8.29 -6.41
CA SER A 64 -1.44 -8.67 -6.88
C SER A 64 -0.83 -9.78 -6.02
N SER A 65 -0.90 -11.01 -6.51
CA SER A 65 -0.24 -12.16 -5.88
C SER A 65 1.27 -11.94 -5.72
N ILE A 66 1.91 -11.22 -6.65
CA ILE A 66 3.34 -10.86 -6.59
C ILE A 66 3.63 -9.96 -5.40
N ALA A 67 2.85 -8.89 -5.19
CA ALA A 67 3.07 -7.98 -4.07
C ALA A 67 2.85 -8.67 -2.72
N VAL A 68 1.78 -9.47 -2.59
CA VAL A 68 1.52 -10.29 -1.40
C VAL A 68 2.69 -11.21 -1.12
N ASN A 69 3.19 -11.90 -2.15
CA ASN A 69 4.29 -12.84 -2.02
C ASN A 69 5.61 -12.13 -1.66
N SER A 70 5.87 -10.95 -2.22
CA SER A 70 7.05 -10.14 -1.90
C SER A 70 7.05 -9.63 -0.46
N ILE A 71 5.89 -9.20 0.06
CA ILE A 71 5.72 -8.76 1.45
C ILE A 71 5.89 -9.94 2.42
N ARG A 72 5.32 -11.12 2.08
CA ARG A 72 5.39 -12.32 2.92
C ARG A 72 6.78 -12.97 2.90
N ASN A 73 7.45 -13.06 1.76
CA ASN A 73 8.62 -13.92 1.57
C ASN A 73 9.99 -13.20 1.49
N THR A 74 10.07 -11.90 1.79
CA THR A 74 11.35 -11.16 1.87
C THR A 74 12.23 -11.37 0.62
N PHE A 75 11.73 -11.01 -0.57
CA PHE A 75 12.56 -11.08 -1.77
C PHE A 75 13.52 -9.88 -1.85
N PRO A 76 14.82 -10.09 -2.13
CA PRO A 76 15.78 -9.02 -2.27
C PRO A 76 15.66 -8.40 -3.67
N LEU A 77 14.84 -7.37 -3.82
CA LEU A 77 14.90 -6.48 -4.98
C LEU A 77 15.08 -5.05 -4.48
N SER A 78 16.24 -4.48 -4.83
CA SER A 78 16.98 -3.40 -4.17
C SER A 78 16.33 -2.01 -4.14
N THR A 79 15.04 -1.89 -4.48
CA THR A 79 14.24 -0.67 -4.29
C THR A 79 12.94 -0.97 -3.55
N VAL A 80 12.31 -2.11 -3.85
CA VAL A 80 11.07 -2.58 -3.18
C VAL A 80 11.37 -3.06 -1.75
N SER A 81 12.60 -3.48 -1.45
CA SER A 81 13.01 -3.91 -0.10
C SER A 81 12.81 -2.85 0.98
N SER A 82 13.05 -1.57 0.66
CA SER A 82 12.82 -0.45 1.58
C SER A 82 11.33 -0.29 1.88
N PHE A 83 10.48 -0.28 0.85
CA PHE A 83 9.03 -0.26 0.98
C PHE A 83 8.48 -1.48 1.73
N ILE A 84 9.01 -2.68 1.48
CA ILE A 84 8.59 -3.90 2.17
C ILE A 84 8.97 -3.84 3.66
N SER A 85 10.15 -3.33 3.98
CA SER A 85 10.58 -3.11 5.36
C SER A 85 9.64 -2.13 6.07
N ASP A 86 9.31 -1.02 5.43
CA ASP A 86 8.39 -0.02 5.98
C ASP A 86 6.98 -0.59 6.17
N ILE A 87 6.46 -1.34 5.19
CA ILE A 87 5.17 -2.06 5.29
C ILE A 87 5.19 -3.01 6.48
N ARG A 88 6.26 -3.78 6.69
CA ARG A 88 6.36 -4.72 7.81
C ARG A 88 6.39 -4.02 9.16
N VAL A 89 7.17 -2.94 9.29
CA VAL A 89 7.19 -2.13 10.52
C VAL A 89 5.79 -1.58 10.83
N MET A 90 5.08 -1.08 9.82
CA MET A 90 3.72 -0.58 9.99
C MET A 90 2.72 -1.67 10.34
N CYS A 91 2.81 -2.86 9.72
CA CYS A 91 1.97 -4.01 10.10
C CYS A 91 2.17 -4.39 11.58
N ASN A 92 3.42 -4.47 12.03
CA ASN A 92 3.73 -4.78 13.43
C ASN A 92 3.20 -3.71 14.40
N GLN A 93 3.24 -2.44 14.02
CA GLN A 93 2.68 -1.33 14.82
C GLN A 93 1.16 -1.35 14.92
N LEU A 94 0.48 -1.94 13.94
CA LEU A 94 -0.98 -2.10 13.90
C LEU A 94 -1.46 -3.37 14.63
N GLY A 95 -0.52 -4.18 15.16
CA GLY A 95 -0.81 -5.37 15.97
C GLY A 95 -0.92 -6.68 15.19
N ASN A 96 -0.32 -6.74 13.99
CA ASN A 96 -0.17 -7.96 13.18
C ASN A 96 1.22 -8.59 13.36
#